data_AF-A0A6G0Y3I0-F1
#
_entry.id   AF-A0A6G0Y3I0-F1
#
_cell.length_a   1.000
_cell.length_b   1.000
_cell.length_c   1.000
_cell.angle_alpha   90.00
_cell.angle_beta   90.00
_cell.angle_gamma   90.00
#
_symmetry.space_group_name_H-M   'P 1'
#
loop_
_entity.id
_entity.type
_entity.pdbx_description
1 polymer ?
#
loop_
_entity_poly.entity_id
_entity_poly.type
_entity_poly.pdbx_seq_one_letter_code
_entity_poly.pdbx_strand_id
1 'polypeptide(L)'
;MADLIDCSNFILDFTVRKFLNVGLDPADEFNTIVQVITPSRFVNVPFDFLRRIFSLLGNILSFILDLPQKYKRNLFLETEIISLSSMVYKGENMLVVESKTQAEC
;
A
#
# COMPACT_ATOMS: atom_id res chain seq x y z
N MET A 1 -15.05 -24.31 -11.52
CA MET A 1 -14.07 -23.21 -11.35
C MET A 1 -14.78 -21.95 -11.78
N ALA A 2 -14.83 -20.93 -10.92
CA ALA A 2 -15.51 -19.69 -11.26
C ALA A 2 -14.56 -18.81 -12.09
N ASP A 3 -15.02 -18.38 -13.26
CA ASP A 3 -14.29 -17.45 -14.13
C ASP A 3 -14.31 -16.06 -13.49
N LEU A 4 -13.12 -15.55 -13.15
CA LEU A 4 -12.95 -14.17 -12.68
C LEU A 4 -13.05 -13.23 -13.89
N ILE A 5 -14.02 -12.32 -13.87
CA ILE A 5 -14.41 -11.46 -15.00
C ILE A 5 -13.28 -10.50 -15.43
N ASP A 6 -12.33 -10.20 -14.53
CA ASP A 6 -11.12 -9.44 -14.85
C ASP A 6 -10.05 -9.78 -13.79
N CYS A 7 -8.87 -10.25 -14.20
CA CYS A 7 -7.83 -10.71 -13.28
C CYS A 7 -6.45 -10.23 -13.74
N SER A 8 -5.80 -9.42 -12.90
CA SER A 8 -4.41 -9.01 -13.06
C SER A 8 -3.56 -9.72 -12.01
N ASN A 9 -2.47 -10.37 -12.45
CA ASN A 9 -1.55 -11.09 -11.59
C ASN A 9 -0.38 -10.19 -11.18
N PHE A 10 -0.14 -10.09 -9.87
CA PHE A 10 1.01 -9.38 -9.30
C PHE A 10 1.86 -10.37 -8.51
N ILE A 11 3.17 -10.36 -8.76
CA ILE A 11 4.14 -11.13 -7.98
C ILE A 11 4.67 -10.24 -6.87
N LEU A 12 4.40 -10.62 -5.63
CA LEU A 12 4.97 -9.97 -4.45
C LEU A 12 6.17 -10.78 -3.99
N ASP A 13 7.38 -10.28 -4.24
CA ASP A 13 8.61 -10.88 -3.73
C ASP A 13 8.86 -10.43 -2.30
N PHE A 14 8.72 -11.38 -1.37
CA PHE A 14 9.05 -11.19 0.03
C PHE A 14 10.39 -11.88 0.32
N THR A 15 11.48 -11.11 0.26
CA THR A 15 12.84 -11.59 0.62
C THR A 15 12.98 -12.02 2.09
N VAL A 16 11.95 -11.82 2.92
CA VAL A 16 11.82 -12.18 4.33
C VAL A 16 10.37 -12.62 4.63
N ARG A 17 10.12 -13.28 5.77
CA ARG A 17 8.80 -13.82 6.16
C ARG A 17 7.76 -12.70 6.34
N LYS A 18 7.10 -12.33 5.25
CA LYS A 18 5.96 -11.40 5.17
C LYS A 18 4.78 -12.18 4.58
N PHE A 19 3.58 -11.87 5.04
CA PHE A 19 2.35 -12.51 4.57
C PHE A 19 1.42 -11.45 4.00
N LEU A 20 0.69 -11.82 2.95
CA LEU A 20 -0.44 -11.05 2.45
C LEU A 20 -1.71 -11.81 2.79
N ASN A 21 -2.58 -11.24 3.61
CA ASN A 21 -3.93 -11.75 3.80
C ASN A 21 -4.91 -10.88 3.01
N VAL A 22 -5.76 -11.51 2.22
CA VAL A 22 -6.87 -10.86 1.53
C VAL A 22 -8.16 -11.53 1.98
N GLY A 23 -9.10 -10.75 2.49
CA GLY A 23 -10.34 -11.27 3.04
C GLY A 23 -11.46 -10.24 3.04
N LEU A 24 -12.66 -10.67 3.41
CA LEU A 24 -13.82 -9.79 3.60
C LEU A 24 -14.03 -9.60 5.10
N ASP A 25 -14.19 -8.35 5.55
CA ASP A 25 -14.42 -8.06 6.96
C ASP A 25 -15.92 -7.97 7.27
N PRO A 26 -16.51 -8.94 8.00
CA PRO A 26 -17.93 -8.92 8.34
C PRO A 26 -18.30 -7.76 9.27
N ALA A 27 -17.33 -7.13 9.96
CA ALA A 27 -17.57 -5.96 10.80
C ALA A 27 -17.59 -4.64 10.00
N ASP A 28 -17.08 -4.64 8.77
CA ASP A 28 -17.04 -3.50 7.86
C ASP A 28 -17.81 -3.82 6.56
N GLU A 29 -19.07 -4.26 6.70
CA GLU A 29 -19.99 -4.55 5.59
C GLU A 29 -19.42 -5.50 4.51
N PHE A 30 -18.55 -6.45 4.92
CA PHE A 30 -17.83 -7.35 4.02
C PHE A 30 -16.91 -6.63 3.03
N ASN A 31 -16.36 -5.46 3.40
CA ASN A 31 -15.34 -4.80 2.61
C ASN A 31 -14.11 -5.69 2.43
N THR A 32 -13.51 -5.60 1.23
CA THR A 32 -12.25 -6.29 0.95
C THR A 32 -11.11 -5.61 1.68
N ILE A 33 -10.46 -6.37 2.56
CA ILE A 33 -9.30 -5.96 3.31
C ILE A 33 -8.07 -6.68 2.78
N VAL A 34 -7.01 -5.91 2.54
CA VAL A 34 -5.68 -6.43 2.26
C VAL A 34 -4.78 -6.12 3.46
N GLN A 35 -4.25 -7.15 4.11
CA GLN A 35 -3.31 -7.01 5.24
C GLN A 35 -1.92 -7.44 4.80
N VAL A 36 -0.96 -6.53 4.89
CA VAL A 36 0.46 -6.86 4.76
C VAL A 36 0.99 -7.12 6.15
N ILE A 37 1.21 -8.39 6.49
CA ILE A 37 1.72 -8.82 7.79
C ILE A 37 3.24 -8.95 7.69
N THR A 38 3.92 -8.16 8.49
CA THR A 38 5.36 -8.28 8.74
C THR A 38 5.55 -8.86 10.15
N PRO A 39 6.73 -9.42 10.49
CA PRO A 39 6.97 -10.04 11.80
C PRO A 39 6.68 -9.13 13.00
N SER A 40 6.67 -7.81 12.82
CA SER A 40 6.44 -6.84 13.90
C SER A 40 5.12 -6.06 13.80
N ARG A 41 4.47 -6.00 12.62
CA ARG A 41 3.32 -5.11 12.36
C ARG A 41 2.47 -5.61 11.19
N PHE A 42 1.18 -5.29 11.19
CA PHE A 42 0.32 -5.38 10.01
C PHE A 42 -0.15 -3.99 9.56
N VAL A 43 -0.46 -3.84 8.28
CA VAL A 43 -1.08 -2.63 7.73
C VAL A 43 -2.39 -3.03 7.06
N ASN A 44 -3.49 -2.39 7.48
CA ASN A 44 -4.78 -2.51 6.81
C ASN A 44 -4.82 -1.58 5.59
N VAL A 45 -5.12 -2.15 4.42
CA VAL A 45 -5.23 -1.45 3.14
C VAL A 45 -6.67 -1.65 2.63
N PRO A 46 -7.61 -0.74 2.98
CA PRO A 46 -9.00 -0.86 2.58
C PRO A 46 -9.19 -0.57 1.09
N PHE A 47 -10.28 -1.05 0.52
CA PHE A 47 -10.61 -0.85 -0.90
C PHE A 47 -10.57 0.62 -1.34
N ASP A 48 -11.14 1.53 -0.54
CA ASP A 48 -11.13 2.96 -0.86
C ASP A 48 -9.73 3.55 -0.95
N PHE A 49 -8.80 3.03 -0.15
CA PHE A 49 -7.40 3.43 -0.22
C PHE A 49 -6.74 2.91 -1.50
N LEU A 50 -7.00 1.66 -1.90
CA LEU A 50 -6.54 1.11 -3.19
C LEU A 50 -7.07 1.93 -4.37
N ARG A 51 -8.35 2.30 -4.35
CA ARG A 51 -8.97 3.13 -5.37
C ARG A 51 -8.31 4.51 -5.47
N ARG A 52 -7.99 5.13 -4.34
CA ARG A 52 -7.26 6.41 -4.30
C ARG A 52 -5.82 6.27 -4.80
N ILE A 53 -5.13 5.18 -4.46
CA ILE A 53 -3.80 4.89 -5.04
C ILE A 53 -3.88 4.82 -6.57
N PHE A 54 -4.89 4.14 -7.10
CA PHE A 54 -5.06 4.01 -8.55
C PHE A 54 -5.19 5.38 -9.23
N SER A 55 -5.95 6.32 -8.63
CA SER A 55 -6.04 7.69 -9.15
C SER A 55 -4.73 8.48 -9.11
N LEU A 56 -3.78 8.07 -8.25
CA LEU A 56 -2.48 8.72 -8.07
C LEU A 56 -1.36 8.03 -8.85
N LEU A 57 -1.66 6.95 -9.59
CA LEU A 57 -0.65 6.13 -10.27
C LEU A 57 0.28 6.94 -11.18
N GLY A 58 -0.23 7.93 -11.93
CA GLY A 58 0.62 8.77 -12.78
C GLY A 58 1.69 9.53 -11.99
N ASN A 59 1.31 10.12 -10.85
CA ASN A 59 2.23 10.85 -9.98
C ASN A 59 3.22 9.90 -9.28
N ILE A 60 2.73 8.74 -8.85
CA ILE A 60 3.53 7.70 -8.21
C ILE A 60 4.57 7.14 -9.18
N LEU A 61 4.17 6.81 -10.41
CA LEU A 61 5.06 6.27 -11.44
C LEU A 61 6.12 7.28 -11.85
N SER A 62 5.75 8.57 -12.02
CA SER A 62 6.73 9.62 -12.28
C SER A 62 7.80 9.66 -11.19
N PHE A 63 7.42 9.56 -9.92
CA PHE A 63 8.38 9.53 -8.81
C PHE A 63 9.26 8.27 -8.82
N ILE A 64 8.68 7.07 -9.00
CA ILE A 64 9.44 5.81 -8.96
C ILE A 64 10.45 5.74 -10.11
N LEU A 65 10.08 6.26 -11.28
CA LEU A 65 10.90 6.21 -12.50
C LEU A 65 11.94 7.34 -12.59
N ASP A 66 11.77 8.43 -11.84
CA ASP A 66 12.72 9.53 -11.81
C ASP A 66 14.04 9.10 -11.14
N LEU A 67 15.16 9.63 -11.64
CA LEU A 67 16.45 9.51 -10.95
C LEU A 67 16.32 10.03 -9.52
N PRO A 68 16.77 9.29 -8.48
CA PRO A 68 16.66 9.73 -7.09
C PRO A 68 17.37 11.07 -6.88
N GLN A 69 16.61 12.16 -6.92
CA GLN A 69 17.12 13.49 -6.60
C GLN A 69 17.11 13.68 -5.08
N LYS A 70 17.91 14.63 -4.59
CA LYS A 70 18.08 14.97 -3.16
C LYS A 70 16.77 14.82 -2.37
N TYR A 71 16.89 14.17 -1.21
CA TYR A 71 15.83 13.82 -0.25
C TYR A 71 14.65 14.82 -0.25
N LYS A 72 13.63 14.54 -1.05
CA LYS A 72 12.36 15.29 -1.06
C LYS A 72 11.24 14.31 -0.77
N ARG A 73 10.72 14.34 0.46
CA ARG A 73 9.52 13.61 0.85
C ARG A 73 8.33 14.27 0.15
N ASN A 74 7.71 13.57 -0.79
CA ASN A 74 6.46 13.98 -1.41
C ASN A 74 5.31 13.31 -0.66
N LEU A 75 4.29 14.08 -0.32
CA LEU A 75 3.04 13.55 0.23
C LEU A 75 2.06 13.38 -0.93
N PHE A 76 1.64 12.15 -1.22
CA PHE A 76 0.71 11.85 -2.31
C PHE A 76 -0.73 11.82 -1.82
N LEU A 77 -0.96 11.27 -0.63
CA LEU A 77 -2.27 11.16 -0.02
C LEU A 77 -2.13 11.29 1.49
N GLU A 78 -3.03 12.05 2.08
CA GLU A 78 -3.20 12.12 3.52
C GLU A 78 -4.68 12.09 3.84
N THR A 79 -5.09 11.12 4.66
CA THR A 79 -6.41 11.06 5.26
C THR A 79 -6.29 11.08 6.77
N GLU A 80 -7.42 10.97 7.47
CA GLU A 80 -7.46 10.86 8.94
C GLU A 80 -6.80 9.56 9.44
N ILE A 81 -6.85 8.49 8.66
CA ILE A 81 -6.44 7.14 9.10
C ILE A 81 -5.17 6.63 8.41
N ILE A 82 -4.77 7.18 7.26
CA ILE A 82 -3.63 6.67 6.50
C ILE A 82 -2.90 7.79 5.75
N SER A 83 -1.60 7.64 5.55
CA SER A 83 -0.81 8.49 4.66
C SER A 83 -0.07 7.65 3.63
N LEU A 84 0.10 8.22 2.43
CA LEU A 84 0.96 7.72 1.37
C LEU A 84 1.97 8.82 1.03
N SER A 85 3.26 8.53 1.23
CA SER A 85 4.34 9.46 0.93
C SER A 85 5.49 8.75 0.20
N SER A 86 6.43 9.53 -0.31
CA SER A 86 7.70 9.00 -0.80
C SER A 86 8.83 9.17 0.21
N MET A 87 9.81 8.26 0.13
CA MET A 87 11.13 8.49 0.71
C MET A 87 12.21 7.92 -0.21
N VAL A 88 13.45 8.38 -0.04
CA VAL A 88 14.61 7.72 -0.63
C VAL A 88 15.21 6.79 0.43
N TYR A 89 15.31 5.50 0.12
CA TYR A 89 15.91 4.51 1.01
C TYR A 89 16.95 3.71 0.24
N LYS A 90 18.17 3.63 0.77
CA LYS A 90 19.30 2.94 0.11
C LYS A 90 19.57 3.37 -1.34
N GLY A 91 19.28 4.64 -1.66
CA GLY A 91 19.46 5.18 -3.01
C GLY A 91 18.30 4.88 -3.97
N GLU A 92 17.21 4.30 -3.49
CA GLU A 92 16.03 3.97 -4.29
C GLU A 92 14.81 4.77 -3.83
N ASN A 93 13.95 5.12 -4.80
CA ASN A 93 12.68 5.79 -4.57
C ASN A 93 11.66 4.78 -4.05
N MET A 94 11.23 4.96 -2.80
CA MET A 94 10.29 4.07 -2.11
C MET A 94 8.97 4.80 -1.81
N LEU A 95 7.87 4.06 -1.86
CA LEU A 95 6.59 4.48 -1.30
C LEU A 95 6.49 4.04 0.16
N VAL A 96 5.95 4.92 0.99
CA VAL A 96 5.71 4.69 2.41
C VAL A 96 4.23 4.85 2.66
N VAL A 97 3.63 3.79 3.21
CA VAL A 97 2.25 3.78 3.69
C VAL A 97 2.29 3.73 5.20
N GLU A 98 1.70 4.73 5.87
CA GLU A 98 1.65 4.80 7.33
C GLU A 98 0.19 4.81 7.79
N SER A 99 -0.16 3.92 8.72
CA SER A 99 -1.42 4.00 9.44
C SER A 99 -1.33 5.07 10.52
N LYS A 100 -2.32 5.96 10.58
CA LYS A 100 -2.48 6.97 11.64
C LYS A 100 -3.38 6.50 12.77
N THR A 101 -4.18 5.47 12.54
CA THR A 101 -4.92 4.83 13.62
C THR A 101 -3.95 4.08 14.52
N GLN A 102 -3.88 4.56 15.76
CA GLN A 102 -3.16 3.95 16.86
C GLN A 102 -3.97 2.75 17.38
N ALA A 103 -4.18 1.73 16.53
CA ALA A 103 -4.31 0.39 17.07
C ALA A 103 -2.87 -0.04 17.35
N GLU A 104 -2.49 0.00 18.63
CA GLU A 104 -1.16 -0.34 19.10
C GLU A 104 -0.72 -1.72 18.56
N CYS A 105 0.60 -1.86 18.35
CA CYS A 105 1.28 -2.99 17.70
C CYS A 105 0.78 -4.38 18.13
#